data_AF-A0A2W6D130-F1
#
_entry.id   AF-A0A2W6D130-F1
#
_cell.length_a   1.000
_cell.length_b   1.000
_cell.length_c   1.000
_cell.angle_alpha   90.00
_cell.angle_beta   90.00
_cell.angle_gamma   90.00
#
_symmetry.space_group_name_H-M   'P 1'
#
loop_
_entity.id
_entity.type
_entity.pdbx_description
1 polymer ?
#
loop_
_entity_poly.entity_id
_entity_poly.type
_entity_poly.pdbx_seq_one_letter_code
_entity_poly.pdbx_strand_id
1 'polypeptide(L)'
;MTTGPTDEADDARRGRAAGGALPAAEGAAGVSGEVVEDLARGLHLEFDYLGSMKAYERAYSAYRREGNLLAAARAARTLGWFHGSVYGEWAVYRGWIGRAVSLLEQAGASSNEHGWVLLAQAQAGSGLDDQKRLTCGRSRPRAGVAMRTSSAMRSPPWGSCSPSAATSAREWPVSTRRWR
;
A
#
# COMPACT_ATOMS: atom_id res chain seq x y z
N MET A 1 7.74 -48.43 -20.28
CA MET A 1 6.90 -48.20 -19.08
C MET A 1 7.84 -47.85 -17.94
N THR A 2 7.98 -46.56 -17.63
CA THR A 2 8.72 -46.08 -16.47
C THR A 2 7.94 -44.88 -15.94
N THR A 3 7.29 -45.07 -14.81
CA THR A 3 6.48 -44.08 -14.09
C THR A 3 7.40 -43.02 -13.49
N GLY A 4 7.20 -41.76 -13.88
CA GLY A 4 7.89 -40.61 -13.30
C GLY A 4 7.27 -40.23 -11.95
N PRO A 5 8.08 -39.79 -10.96
CA PRO A 5 7.57 -39.21 -9.72
C PRO A 5 7.55 -37.68 -9.84
N THR A 6 6.40 -37.05 -9.59
CA THR A 6 6.22 -35.70 -8.98
C THR A 6 4.79 -35.20 -9.24
N ASP A 7 3.80 -35.77 -8.55
CA ASP A 7 2.47 -35.14 -8.42
C ASP A 7 2.16 -34.76 -6.95
N GLU A 8 2.86 -35.33 -5.96
CA GLU A 8 2.58 -35.06 -4.54
C GLU A 8 3.11 -33.71 -4.03
N ALA A 9 4.04 -33.07 -4.73
CA ALA A 9 4.62 -31.79 -4.29
C ALA A 9 3.82 -30.56 -4.74
N ASP A 10 2.95 -30.68 -5.74
CA ASP A 10 2.17 -29.57 -6.30
C ASP A 10 0.77 -29.45 -5.66
N ASP A 11 0.33 -30.51 -4.95
CA ASP A 11 -0.96 -30.54 -4.26
C ASP A 11 -0.95 -29.77 -2.92
N ALA A 12 0.23 -29.49 -2.36
CA ALA A 12 0.38 -28.65 -1.17
C ALA A 12 0.20 -27.15 -1.44
N ARG A 13 0.19 -26.72 -2.72
CA ARG A 13 0.05 -25.32 -3.13
C ARG A 13 -1.33 -25.00 -3.72
N ARG A 14 -2.16 -26.01 -3.96
CA ARG A 14 -3.58 -25.84 -4.30
C ARG A 14 -4.35 -25.52 -3.02
N GLY A 15 -4.57 -24.23 -2.80
CA GLY A 15 -5.39 -23.72 -1.71
C GLY A 15 -6.67 -24.54 -1.57
N ARG A 16 -6.77 -25.26 -0.46
CA ARG A 16 -8.00 -25.93 -0.05
C ARG A 16 -9.02 -24.84 0.24
N ALA A 17 -9.79 -24.48 -0.78
CA ALA A 17 -11.05 -23.78 -0.63
C ALA A 17 -12.01 -24.73 0.11
N ALA A 18 -11.83 -24.85 1.43
CA ALA A 18 -12.86 -25.37 2.29
C ALA A 18 -13.87 -24.22 2.44
N GLY A 19 -14.95 -24.29 1.66
CA GLY A 19 -16.19 -23.55 1.91
C GLY A 19 -16.85 -24.00 3.22
N GLY A 20 -16.10 -23.88 4.33
CA GLY A 20 -16.60 -24.04 5.68
C GLY A 20 -16.85 -22.65 6.23
N ALA A 21 -18.11 -22.35 6.55
CA ALA A 21 -18.44 -21.18 7.36
C ALA A 21 -17.60 -21.27 8.65
N LEU A 22 -16.59 -20.40 8.79
CA LEU A 22 -15.87 -20.28 10.04
C LEU A 22 -16.89 -19.87 11.11
N PRO A 23 -17.00 -20.58 12.24
CA PRO A 23 -17.91 -20.17 13.31
C PRO A 23 -17.58 -18.73 13.71
N ALA A 24 -18.62 -17.98 14.09
CA ALA A 24 -18.49 -16.71 14.77
C ALA A 24 -17.86 -16.97 16.15
N ALA A 25 -16.54 -17.18 16.17
CA ALA A 25 -15.79 -17.48 17.37
C ALA A 25 -15.45 -16.18 18.10
N GLU A 26 -16.38 -15.75 18.95
CA GLU A 26 -16.07 -14.92 20.12
C GLU A 26 -15.48 -15.83 21.20
N GLY A 27 -14.22 -15.56 21.59
CA GLY A 27 -13.63 -16.08 22.84
C GLY A 27 -12.73 -17.32 22.71
N ALA A 28 -11.49 -17.17 23.24
CA ALA A 28 -10.44 -18.18 23.49
C ALA A 28 -9.72 -18.79 22.27
N ALA A 29 -8.39 -18.58 22.21
CA ALA A 29 -7.47 -18.99 21.15
C ALA A 29 -8.02 -18.69 19.74
N GLY A 30 -8.17 -17.40 19.44
CA GLY A 30 -8.81 -16.93 18.21
C GLY A 30 -8.16 -17.50 16.95
N VAL A 31 -8.99 -17.83 15.97
CA VAL A 31 -8.58 -18.26 14.63
C VAL A 31 -7.48 -17.32 14.10
N SER A 32 -6.38 -17.92 13.63
CA SER A 32 -5.24 -17.19 13.03
C SER A 32 -5.71 -16.29 11.90
N GLY A 33 -5.10 -15.10 11.78
CA GLY A 33 -5.36 -14.17 10.69
C GLY A 33 -5.20 -14.80 9.31
N GLU A 34 -4.27 -15.74 9.16
CA GLU A 34 -4.03 -16.46 7.90
C GLU A 34 -5.24 -17.30 7.48
N VAL A 35 -5.82 -18.07 8.41
CA VAL A 35 -7.00 -18.90 8.16
C VAL A 35 -8.20 -18.04 7.77
N VAL A 36 -8.35 -16.88 8.41
CA VAL A 36 -9.44 -15.95 8.06
C VAL A 36 -9.19 -15.26 6.71
N GLU A 37 -7.93 -14.95 6.38
CA GLU A 37 -7.54 -14.40 5.08
C GLU A 37 -7.79 -15.41 3.94
N ASP A 38 -7.53 -16.69 4.18
CA ASP A 38 -7.84 -17.78 3.23
C ASP A 38 -9.33 -17.86 2.92
N LEU A 39 -10.18 -17.80 3.95
CA LEU A 39 -11.64 -17.71 3.75
C LEU A 39 -11.98 -16.47 2.93
N ALA A 40 -11.37 -15.31 3.24
CA ALA A 40 -11.63 -14.08 2.52
C ALA A 40 -11.28 -14.19 1.03
N ARG A 41 -10.17 -14.87 0.69
CA ARG A 41 -9.80 -15.18 -0.70
C ARG A 41 -10.79 -16.13 -1.36
N GLY A 42 -11.25 -17.17 -0.66
CA GLY A 42 -12.28 -18.08 -1.17
C GLY A 42 -13.56 -17.34 -1.57
N LEU A 43 -14.10 -16.53 -0.65
CA LEU A 43 -15.29 -15.72 -0.91
C LEU A 43 -15.09 -14.73 -2.06
N HIS A 44 -13.89 -14.16 -2.22
CA HIS A 44 -13.58 -13.30 -3.36
C HIS A 44 -13.65 -14.04 -4.70
N LEU A 45 -13.12 -15.26 -4.76
CA LEU A 45 -13.15 -16.10 -5.96
C LEU A 45 -14.58 -16.57 -6.30
N GLU A 46 -15.44 -16.67 -5.30
CA GLU A 46 -16.88 -16.94 -5.44
C GLU A 46 -17.69 -15.68 -5.77
N PHE A 47 -17.04 -14.53 -5.95
CA PHE A 47 -17.65 -13.22 -6.19
C PHE A 47 -18.53 -12.70 -5.03
N ASP A 48 -18.46 -13.32 -3.84
CA ASP A 48 -19.04 -12.76 -2.61
C ASP A 48 -18.10 -11.69 -2.03
N TYR A 49 -18.14 -10.51 -2.63
CA TYR A 49 -17.30 -9.39 -2.22
C TYR A 49 -17.64 -8.85 -0.83
N LEU A 50 -18.91 -8.91 -0.42
CA LEU A 50 -19.32 -8.44 0.90
C LEU A 50 -18.85 -9.40 1.99
N GLY A 51 -19.00 -10.71 1.77
CA GLY A 51 -18.46 -11.74 2.66
C GLY A 51 -16.94 -11.69 2.73
N SER A 52 -16.27 -11.56 1.58
CA SER A 52 -14.82 -11.42 1.49
C SER A 52 -14.32 -10.21 2.28
N MET A 53 -14.94 -9.04 2.12
CA MET A 53 -14.57 -7.82 2.82
C MET A 53 -14.68 -7.99 4.35
N LYS A 54 -15.79 -8.56 4.85
CA LYS A 54 -15.96 -8.85 6.29
C LYS A 54 -14.90 -9.83 6.81
N ALA A 55 -14.55 -10.84 6.02
CA ALA A 55 -13.49 -11.78 6.37
C ALA A 55 -12.12 -11.08 6.41
N TYR A 56 -11.80 -10.19 5.46
CA TYR A 56 -10.57 -9.40 5.50
C TYR A 56 -10.50 -8.45 6.72
N GLU A 57 -11.62 -7.87 7.18
CA GLU A 57 -11.65 -7.05 8.41
C GLU A 57 -11.33 -7.89 9.66
N ARG A 58 -11.87 -9.12 9.71
CA ARG A 58 -11.56 -10.08 10.77
C ARG A 58 -10.09 -10.52 10.71
N ALA A 59 -9.56 -10.80 9.52
CA ALA A 59 -8.15 -11.15 9.32
C ALA A 59 -7.22 -10.00 9.75
N TYR A 60 -7.53 -8.76 9.35
CA TYR A 60 -6.82 -7.56 9.81
C TYR A 60 -6.76 -7.49 11.34
N SER A 61 -7.91 -7.68 12.00
CA SER A 61 -8.00 -7.62 13.46
C SER A 61 -7.24 -8.76 14.15
N ALA A 62 -7.22 -9.96 13.55
CA ALA A 62 -6.43 -11.09 14.03
C ALA A 62 -4.92 -10.81 13.90
N TYR A 63 -4.44 -10.37 12.74
CA TYR A 63 -3.03 -10.00 12.55
C TYR A 63 -2.56 -8.87 13.46
N ARG A 64 -3.43 -7.91 13.79
CA ARG A 64 -3.13 -6.86 14.77
C ARG A 64 -2.94 -7.43 16.18
N ARG A 65 -3.73 -8.43 16.57
CA ARG A 65 -3.58 -9.12 17.87
C ARG A 65 -2.34 -10.02 17.90
N GLU A 66 -2.02 -10.66 16.78
CA GLU A 66 -0.83 -11.52 16.63
C GLU A 66 0.48 -10.73 16.53
N GLY A 67 0.42 -9.42 16.28
CA GLY A 67 1.60 -8.59 16.05
C GLY A 67 2.20 -8.75 14.64
N ASN A 68 1.52 -9.44 13.72
CA ASN A 68 1.96 -9.58 12.34
C ASN A 68 1.62 -8.32 11.53
N LEU A 69 2.48 -7.30 11.66
CA LEU A 69 2.26 -5.99 11.04
C LEU A 69 2.25 -6.04 9.50
N LEU A 70 3.06 -6.90 8.87
CA LEU A 70 3.11 -7.03 7.41
C LEU A 70 1.81 -7.62 6.87
N ALA A 71 1.30 -8.68 7.49
CA ALA A 71 0.03 -9.28 7.09
C ALA A 71 -1.16 -8.35 7.37
N ALA A 72 -1.15 -7.63 8.50
CA ALA A 72 -2.13 -6.59 8.78
C ALA A 72 -2.12 -5.47 7.73
N ALA A 73 -0.94 -5.03 7.28
CA ALA A 73 -0.81 -4.01 6.23
C ALA A 73 -1.37 -4.50 4.90
N ARG A 74 -1.11 -5.75 4.54
CA ARG A 74 -1.65 -6.39 3.34
C ARG A 74 -3.18 -6.46 3.39
N ALA A 75 -3.75 -6.93 4.49
CA ALA A 75 -5.19 -6.98 4.69
C ALA A 75 -5.82 -5.56 4.60
N ALA A 76 -5.20 -4.57 5.25
CA ALA A 76 -5.64 -3.17 5.16
C ALA A 76 -5.63 -2.64 3.71
N ARG A 77 -4.57 -2.92 2.94
CA ARG A 77 -4.49 -2.53 1.53
C ARG A 77 -5.58 -3.19 0.68
N THR A 78 -5.88 -4.46 0.92
CA THR A 78 -6.97 -5.17 0.25
C THR A 78 -8.34 -4.61 0.59
N LEU A 79 -8.59 -4.26 1.86
CA LEU A 79 -9.82 -3.57 2.27
C LEU A 79 -9.94 -2.21 1.60
N GLY A 80 -8.84 -1.47 1.50
CA GLY A 80 -8.77 -0.26 0.69
C GLY A 80 -9.28 -0.51 -0.73
N TRP A 81 -8.73 -1.51 -1.43
CA TRP A 81 -9.16 -1.88 -2.77
C TRP A 81 -10.67 -2.19 -2.88
N PHE A 82 -11.25 -2.95 -1.95
CA PHE A 82 -12.71 -3.18 -1.94
C PHE A 82 -13.49 -1.86 -1.90
N HIS A 83 -13.18 -1.01 -0.92
CA HIS A 83 -13.89 0.26 -0.78
C HIS A 83 -13.73 1.16 -2.02
N GLY A 84 -12.52 1.31 -2.56
CA GLY A 84 -12.29 2.21 -3.70
C GLY A 84 -12.73 1.64 -5.05
N SER A 85 -12.30 0.41 -5.37
CA SER A 85 -12.47 -0.17 -6.71
C SER A 85 -13.81 -0.89 -6.90
N VAL A 86 -14.38 -1.48 -5.83
CA VAL A 86 -15.66 -2.21 -5.92
C VAL A 86 -16.82 -1.28 -5.54
N TYR A 87 -16.69 -0.50 -4.47
CA TYR A 87 -17.80 0.31 -3.93
C TYR A 87 -17.69 1.82 -4.22
N GLY A 88 -16.58 2.31 -4.78
CA GLY A 88 -16.39 3.73 -5.12
C GLY A 88 -16.18 4.66 -3.92
N GLU A 89 -15.95 4.11 -2.73
CA GLU A 89 -15.77 4.82 -1.46
C GLU A 89 -14.32 5.29 -1.28
N TRP A 90 -13.90 6.26 -2.08
CA TRP A 90 -12.52 6.74 -2.13
C TRP A 90 -12.01 7.36 -0.82
N ALA A 91 -12.90 7.93 0.01
CA ALA A 91 -12.51 8.41 1.34
C ALA A 91 -12.13 7.25 2.26
N VAL A 92 -12.92 6.17 2.25
CA VAL A 92 -12.68 4.96 3.06
C VAL A 92 -11.43 4.23 2.56
N TYR A 93 -11.27 4.13 1.23
CA TYR A 93 -10.04 3.66 0.58
C TYR A 93 -8.80 4.35 1.17
N ARG A 94 -8.79 5.70 1.18
CA ARG A 94 -7.63 6.48 1.66
C ARG A 94 -7.34 6.22 3.13
N GLY A 95 -8.37 6.07 3.96
CA GLY A 95 -8.23 5.71 5.37
C GLY A 95 -7.62 4.33 5.59
N TRP A 96 -7.95 3.34 4.76
CA TRP A 96 -7.33 2.01 4.80
C TRP A 96 -5.88 2.02 4.30
N ILE A 97 -5.58 2.74 3.21
CA ILE A 97 -4.21 2.89 2.73
C ILE A 97 -3.33 3.60 3.76
N GLY A 98 -3.82 4.65 4.42
CA GLY A 98 -3.11 5.32 5.52
C GLY A 98 -2.75 4.36 6.66
N ARG A 99 -3.68 3.47 7.05
CA ARG A 99 -3.40 2.43 8.04
C ARG A 99 -2.34 1.43 7.57
N ALA A 100 -2.38 1.01 6.31
CA ALA A 100 -1.36 0.12 5.76
C ALA A 100 0.04 0.77 5.81
N VAL A 101 0.15 2.06 5.46
CA VAL A 101 1.41 2.82 5.57
C VAL A 101 1.93 2.84 7.00
N SER A 102 1.10 3.23 7.98
CA SER A 102 1.54 3.30 9.37
C SER A 102 1.99 1.95 9.95
N LEU A 103 1.40 0.84 9.49
CA LEU A 103 1.80 -0.51 9.89
C LEU A 103 3.17 -0.90 9.32
N LEU A 104 3.43 -0.53 8.07
CA LEU A 104 4.69 -0.80 7.41
C LEU A 104 5.84 0.04 7.99
N GLU A 105 5.57 1.29 8.35
CA GLU A 105 6.51 2.15 9.08
C GLU A 105 6.91 1.52 10.42
N GLN A 106 5.94 0.96 11.16
CA GLN A 106 6.19 0.23 12.42
C GLN A 106 7.01 -1.05 12.21
N ALA A 107 6.83 -1.76 11.09
CA ALA A 107 7.57 -2.98 10.79
C ALA A 107 9.04 -2.70 10.41
N GLY A 108 9.38 -1.47 9.99
CA GLY A 108 10.75 -0.97 9.81
C GLY A 108 11.55 -1.54 8.61
N ALA A 109 11.29 -2.77 8.18
CA ALA A 109 12.00 -3.40 7.07
C ALA A 109 11.30 -3.18 5.72
N SER A 110 12.08 -2.89 4.67
CA SER A 110 11.56 -2.84 3.30
C SER A 110 11.11 -4.23 2.85
N SER A 111 9.84 -4.36 2.51
CA SER A 111 9.20 -5.61 2.11
C SER A 111 8.37 -5.43 0.84
N ASN A 112 7.90 -6.52 0.25
CA ASN A 112 7.02 -6.46 -0.94
C ASN A 112 5.74 -5.66 -0.67
N GLU A 113 5.22 -5.70 0.56
CA GLU A 113 4.05 -4.94 0.99
C GLU A 113 4.24 -3.43 0.82
N HIS A 114 5.46 -2.90 1.01
CA HIS A 114 5.75 -1.48 0.77
C HIS A 114 5.53 -1.11 -0.70
N GLY A 115 5.95 -1.96 -1.64
CA GLY A 115 5.72 -1.73 -3.06
C GLY A 115 4.22 -1.72 -3.41
N TRP A 116 3.46 -2.67 -2.86
CA TRP A 116 2.02 -2.75 -3.09
C TRP A 116 1.23 -1.58 -2.49
N VAL A 117 1.64 -1.09 -1.31
CA VAL A 117 1.05 0.10 -0.70
C VAL A 117 1.42 1.36 -1.48
N LEU A 118 2.65 1.47 -1.99
CA LEU A 118 3.06 2.58 -2.85
C LEU A 118 2.24 2.64 -4.15
N LEU A 119 1.97 1.49 -4.78
CA LEU A 119 1.09 1.39 -5.93
C LEU A 119 -0.34 1.85 -5.59
N ALA A 120 -0.86 1.44 -4.43
CA ALA A 120 -2.17 1.88 -3.96
C ALA A 120 -2.21 3.39 -3.71
N GLN A 121 -1.22 3.97 -3.04
CA GLN A 121 -1.12 5.42 -2.86
C GLN A 121 -1.09 6.17 -4.20
N ALA A 122 -0.40 5.62 -5.20
CA ALA A 122 -0.36 6.20 -6.54
C ALA A 122 -1.74 6.17 -7.22
N GLN A 123 -2.50 5.08 -7.07
CA GLN A 123 -3.88 4.98 -7.56
C GLN A 123 -4.84 5.95 -6.84
N ALA A 124 -4.56 6.29 -5.58
CA ALA A 124 -5.34 7.24 -4.79
C ALA A 124 -5.14 8.70 -5.21
N GLY A 125 -4.00 9.01 -5.84
CA GLY A 125 -3.62 10.35 -6.27
C GLY A 125 -4.51 10.83 -7.40
N SER A 126 -5.09 12.03 -7.26
CA SER A 126 -5.99 12.61 -8.26
C SER A 126 -5.25 13.28 -9.44
N GLY A 127 -3.93 13.10 -9.57
CA GLY A 127 -3.11 13.70 -10.61
C GLY A 127 -2.08 12.73 -11.16
N LEU A 128 -1.96 12.69 -12.49
CA LEU A 128 -0.98 11.85 -13.21
C LEU A 128 0.46 12.14 -12.74
N ASP A 129 0.74 13.37 -12.31
CA ASP A 129 2.05 13.80 -11.80
C ASP A 129 2.35 13.26 -10.39
N ASP A 130 1.34 13.15 -9.53
CA ASP A 130 1.45 12.46 -8.24
C ASP A 130 1.73 10.96 -8.45
N GLN A 131 1.03 10.36 -9.42
CA GLN A 131 1.20 8.97 -9.78
C GLN A 131 2.59 8.66 -10.35
N LYS A 132 3.13 9.54 -11.21
CA LYS A 132 4.51 9.45 -11.73
C LYS A 132 5.56 9.62 -10.64
N ARG A 133 5.38 10.59 -9.73
CA ARG A 133 6.32 10.83 -8.62
C ARG A 133 6.45 9.60 -7.71
N LEU A 134 5.33 8.95 -7.39
CA LEU A 134 5.30 7.79 -6.49
C LEU A 134 5.81 6.51 -7.16
N THR A 135 5.51 6.28 -8.45
CA THR A 135 5.90 5.04 -9.15
C THR A 135 7.31 5.09 -9.75
N CYS A 136 7.76 6.25 -10.22
CA CYS A 136 9.08 6.40 -10.85
C CYS A 136 10.16 6.97 -9.90
N GLY A 137 9.79 7.58 -8.77
CA GLY A 137 10.69 8.41 -7.95
C GLY A 137 11.66 7.69 -7.01
N ARG A 138 11.76 6.35 -7.03
CA ARG A 138 12.66 5.59 -6.14
C ARG A 138 13.83 4.92 -6.88
N SER A 139 14.39 5.56 -7.89
CA SER A 139 15.78 5.31 -8.29
C SER A 139 16.69 6.09 -7.34
N ARG A 140 17.18 5.45 -6.27
CA ARG A 140 18.33 6.00 -5.53
C ARG A 140 19.48 6.14 -6.53
N PRO A 141 20.11 7.32 -6.71
CA PRO A 141 21.37 7.37 -7.40
C PRO A 141 22.35 6.50 -6.62
N ARG A 142 22.85 5.45 -7.28
CA ARG A 142 23.97 4.64 -6.79
C ARG A 142 25.11 5.64 -6.59
N ALA A 143 25.56 5.79 -5.33
CA ALA A 143 26.65 6.69 -4.99
C ALA A 143 27.80 6.48 -5.98
N GLY A 144 28.13 7.54 -6.71
CA GLY A 144 29.10 7.48 -7.79
C GLY A 144 30.44 6.97 -7.29
N VAL A 145 30.96 5.94 -7.95
CA VAL A 145 32.39 5.71 -7.99
C VAL A 145 32.98 6.93 -8.68
N ALA A 146 33.66 7.77 -7.89
CA ALA A 146 34.38 8.93 -8.37
C ALA A 146 35.52 8.46 -9.31
N MET A 147 35.29 8.56 -10.61
CA MET A 147 36.36 8.49 -11.59
C MET A 147 36.94 9.89 -11.73
N ARG A 148 38.06 10.11 -11.04
CA ARG A 148 38.96 11.23 -11.29
C ARG A 148 39.46 11.11 -12.73
N THR A 149 39.21 12.13 -13.53
CA THR A 149 40.13 12.49 -14.61
C THR A 149 40.37 13.99 -14.55
N SER A 150 41.65 14.32 -14.34
CA SER A 150 42.18 15.66 -14.40
C SER A 150 42.28 16.16 -15.86
N SER A 151 42.23 17.49 -15.97
CA SER A 151 43.00 18.33 -16.89
C SER A 151 42.30 18.91 -18.12
N ALA A 152 42.00 20.21 -18.00
CA ALA A 152 42.60 21.31 -18.78
C ALA A 152 41.66 22.17 -19.65
N MET A 153 41.70 23.47 -19.33
CA MET A 153 41.66 24.63 -20.23
C MET A 153 40.37 24.95 -21.00
N ARG A 154 39.61 25.92 -20.48
CA ARG A 154 39.55 27.31 -20.99
C ARG A 154 38.34 28.06 -20.39
N SER A 155 38.59 29.21 -19.79
CA SER A 155 37.63 30.33 -19.69
C SER A 155 37.93 31.31 -20.85
N PRO A 156 37.18 32.42 -21.11
CA PRO A 156 36.02 33.02 -20.41
C PRO A 156 34.96 33.50 -21.48
N PRO A 157 34.20 34.63 -21.42
CA PRO A 157 33.84 35.58 -20.34
C PRO A 157 32.33 36.03 -20.33
N TRP A 158 31.95 36.89 -19.36
CA TRP A 158 30.68 37.67 -19.24
C TRP A 158 29.41 36.88 -18.86
N GLY A 159 28.55 37.27 -17.92
CA GLY A 159 28.42 38.49 -17.13
C GLY A 159 27.58 38.25 -15.87
N SER A 160 27.76 39.15 -14.92
CA SER A 160 27.26 39.17 -13.55
C SER A 160 25.83 39.73 -13.40
N CYS A 161 25.29 39.58 -12.17
CA CYS A 161 24.16 40.28 -11.54
C CYS A 161 22.75 39.81 -11.96
N SER A 162 21.74 39.66 -11.11
CA SER A 162 21.53 39.59 -9.64
C SER A 162 20.01 39.29 -9.46
N PRO A 163 19.52 38.87 -8.28
CA PRO A 163 18.12 38.54 -8.06
C PRO A 163 17.28 39.80 -7.76
N SER A 164 16.08 39.89 -8.34
CA SER A 164 15.09 40.91 -7.94
C SER A 164 13.94 40.24 -7.19
N ALA A 165 13.84 40.59 -5.91
CA ALA A 165 12.67 40.39 -5.08
C ALA A 165 11.67 41.52 -5.33
N ALA A 166 10.39 41.18 -5.49
CA ALA A 166 9.29 42.12 -5.30
C ALA A 166 8.03 41.38 -4.81
N THR A 167 7.88 41.36 -3.49
CA THR A 167 6.68 41.71 -2.72
C THR A 167 5.39 41.94 -3.51
N SER A 168 4.34 41.15 -3.22
CA SER A 168 3.09 41.73 -2.73
C SER A 168 2.21 40.69 -2.02
N ALA A 169 1.92 40.99 -0.76
CA ALA A 169 0.82 40.41 -0.01
C ALA A 169 -0.52 40.97 -0.53
N ARG A 170 -1.56 40.13 -0.58
CA ARG A 170 -2.96 40.56 -0.52
C ARG A 170 -3.75 39.61 0.37
N GLU A 171 -3.97 40.09 1.58
CA GLU A 171 -5.22 40.13 2.35
C GLU A 171 -6.33 39.11 2.00
N TRP A 172 -6.70 38.32 3.01
CA TRP A 172 -7.92 37.51 3.06
C TRP A 172 -8.99 38.24 3.89
N PRO A 173 -10.21 38.50 3.38
CA PRO A 173 -11.29 39.01 4.20
C PRO A 173 -11.96 37.88 5.00
N VAL A 174 -12.08 38.11 6.30
CA VAL A 174 -12.85 37.31 7.26
C VAL A 174 -14.35 37.53 7.01
N SER A 175 -15.08 36.45 6.68
CA SER A 175 -16.55 36.45 6.60
C SER A 175 -17.12 35.54 7.68
N THR A 176 -17.56 36.15 8.77
CA THR A 176 -18.41 35.55 9.80
C THR A 176 -19.81 35.24 9.22
N ARG A 177 -20.27 33.99 9.31
CA ARG A 177 -21.71 33.67 9.27
C ARG A 177 -22.12 32.94 10.55
N ARG A 178 -22.97 33.63 11.31
CA ARG A 178 -23.83 33.09 12.38
C ARG A 178 -24.80 32.09 11.77
N TRP A 179 -24.96 30.94 12.41
CA TRP A 179 -26.14 30.09 12.27
C TRP A 179 -27.10 30.46 13.42
N ARG A 180 -28.35 30.77 13.05
CA ARG A 180 -29.54 30.72 13.90
C ARG A 180 -30.26 29.42 13.58
#